data_AF-A0A954G0B9-F1
#
_entry.id   AF-A0A954G0B9-F1
#
_cell.length_a   1.000
_cell.length_b   1.000
_cell.length_c   1.000
_cell.angle_alpha   90.00
_cell.angle_beta   90.00
_cell.angle_gamma   90.00
#
_symmetry.space_group_name_H-M   'P 1'
#
loop_
_entity.id
_entity.type
_entity.pdbx_description
1 polymer ?
#
loop_
_entity_poly.entity_id
_entity_poly.type
_entity_poly.pdbx_seq_one_letter_code
_entity_poly.pdbx_strand_id
1 'polypeptide(L)'
;MRLRIGSRMMGGFLLMSILLIVVGIVAILYLDRLQNSSSRILTENVASLKAAEELEIALLDMKGLTGYYLLDGNPRWLTIFEEKRRNCLHWLQEAQEGAFTVQEKQIVAEIAALLQTYLKYQLQTVAAYDREDRQLAYRLLSQEMLSTFLLIYDKCEEFLAINESLMLGASRRIEDENRTARRIMYGVGGIGLLLGVFLGILLARSVTLPIYELVLKVRGATRGELVEKVDIVNETELDHLNRHVRGLIDKIYDTNRDLEESRRMLLQSEKLAALGQVAAGLAHEIHNPLAAIKMLLFSVRQEVQATPQIEKDFEVMTREIARMERFIQNFLQ
;
A
#
# COMPACT_ATOMS: atom_id res chain seq x y z
N MET A 1 -28.59 -4.92 15.95
CA MET A 1 -27.55 -5.93 16.25
C MET A 1 -26.18 -5.31 15.99
N ARG A 2 -25.41 -4.92 17.02
CA ARG A 2 -24.08 -4.32 16.83
C ARG A 2 -23.08 -5.43 16.51
N LEU A 3 -22.39 -5.34 15.38
CA LEU A 3 -21.45 -6.36 14.89
C LEU A 3 -20.28 -6.57 15.86
N ARG A 4 -19.78 -7.81 15.94
CA ARG A 4 -18.56 -8.22 16.66
C ARG A 4 -17.33 -7.46 16.14
N ILE A 5 -16.31 -7.23 16.97
CA ILE A 5 -15.10 -6.45 16.59
C ILE A 5 -14.41 -7.09 15.39
N GLY A 6 -14.26 -8.42 15.42
CA GLY A 6 -13.71 -9.19 14.30
C GLY A 6 -14.52 -8.99 13.01
N SER A 7 -15.85 -8.98 13.10
CA SER A 7 -16.73 -8.74 11.94
C SER A 7 -16.61 -7.31 11.40
N ARG A 8 -16.39 -6.31 12.25
CA ARG A 8 -16.16 -4.92 11.82
C ARG A 8 -14.81 -4.75 11.12
N MET A 9 -13.75 -5.36 11.66
CA MET A 9 -12.44 -5.36 11.03
C MET A 9 -12.47 -6.09 9.69
N MET A 10 -13.02 -7.31 9.66
CA MET A 10 -13.17 -8.09 8.44
C MET A 10 -13.97 -7.33 7.39
N GLY A 11 -15.07 -6.67 7.78
CA GLY A 11 -15.88 -5.84 6.90
C GLY A 11 -15.08 -4.66 6.32
N GLY A 12 -14.31 -3.94 7.14
CA GLY A 12 -13.47 -2.84 6.68
C GLY A 12 -12.35 -3.27 5.74
N PHE A 13 -11.69 -4.40 6.03
CA PHE A 13 -10.68 -4.98 5.15
C PHE A 13 -11.27 -5.47 3.83
N LEU A 14 -12.42 -6.16 3.84
CA LEU A 14 -13.12 -6.56 2.62
C LEU A 14 -13.50 -5.35 1.76
N LEU A 15 -14.00 -4.28 2.38
CA LEU A 15 -14.35 -3.04 1.67
C LEU A 15 -13.12 -2.40 1.01
N MET A 16 -11.99 -2.35 1.72
CA MET A 16 -10.71 -1.88 1.18
C MET A 16 -10.21 -2.75 0.03
N SER A 17 -10.27 -4.08 0.17
CA SER A 17 -9.87 -5.01 -0.89
C SER A 17 -10.75 -4.87 -2.14
N ILE A 18 -12.06 -4.75 -1.98
CA ILE A 18 -12.99 -4.50 -3.09
C ILE A 18 -12.66 -3.18 -3.78
N LEU A 19 -12.40 -2.11 -3.00
CA LEU A 19 -12.03 -0.81 -3.54
C LEU A 19 -10.73 -0.89 -4.37
N LEU A 20 -9.70 -1.57 -3.87
CA LEU A 20 -8.45 -1.79 -4.61
C LEU A 20 -8.66 -2.58 -5.90
N ILE A 21 -9.50 -3.63 -5.86
CA ILE A 21 -9.84 -4.43 -7.04
C ILE A 21 -10.58 -3.56 -8.07
N VAL A 22 -11.55 -2.75 -7.65
CA VAL A 22 -12.29 -1.84 -8.55
C VAL A 22 -11.34 -0.84 -9.21
N VAL A 23 -10.46 -0.21 -8.44
CA VAL A 23 -9.43 0.71 -8.98
C VAL A 23 -8.53 -0.03 -9.97
N GLY A 24 -8.08 -1.24 -9.64
CA GLY A 24 -7.26 -2.07 -10.52
C GLY A 24 -7.95 -2.44 -11.83
N ILE A 25 -9.22 -2.86 -11.77
CA ILE A 25 -10.02 -3.20 -12.96
C ILE A 25 -10.20 -1.96 -13.84
N VAL A 26 -10.55 -0.81 -13.26
CA VAL A 26 -10.70 0.44 -14.01
C VAL A 26 -9.38 0.85 -14.67
N ALA A 27 -8.24 0.67 -13.98
CA ALA A 27 -6.93 0.94 -14.54
C ALA A 27 -6.58 0.01 -15.72
N ILE A 28 -6.87 -1.29 -15.60
CA ILE A 28 -6.67 -2.26 -16.69
C ILE A 28 -7.54 -1.91 -17.90
N LEU A 29 -8.84 -1.65 -17.69
CA LEU A 29 -9.76 -1.25 -18.77
C LEU A 29 -9.32 0.04 -19.46
N TYR A 30 -8.72 0.98 -18.71
CA TYR A 30 -8.13 2.20 -19.27
C TYR A 30 -6.90 1.89 -20.13
N LEU A 31 -5.98 1.05 -19.64
CA LEU A 31 -4.78 0.65 -20.38
C LEU A 31 -5.15 -0.07 -21.69
N ASP A 32 -6.12 -0.97 -21.65
CA ASP A 32 -6.61 -1.67 -22.85
C ASP A 32 -7.23 -0.70 -23.86
N ARG A 33 -8.04 0.27 -23.41
CA ARG A 33 -8.58 1.30 -24.32
C ARG A 33 -7.46 2.13 -24.95
N LEU A 34 -6.48 2.54 -24.16
CA LEU A 34 -5.36 3.35 -24.63
C LEU A 34 -4.54 2.59 -25.69
N GLN A 35 -4.24 1.31 -25.43
CA GLN A 35 -3.49 0.47 -26.38
C GLN A 35 -4.28 0.24 -27.67
N ASN A 36 -5.58 -0.04 -27.59
CA ASN A 36 -6.43 -0.27 -28.76
C ASN A 36 -6.66 0.98 -29.61
N SER A 37 -6.77 2.16 -29.00
CA SER A 37 -6.91 3.43 -29.74
C SER A 37 -5.59 3.84 -30.41
N SER A 38 -4.45 3.65 -29.75
CA SER A 38 -3.13 3.94 -30.34
C SER A 38 -2.78 3.01 -31.51
N SER A 39 -3.15 1.73 -31.43
CA SER A 39 -2.82 0.76 -32.49
C SER A 39 -3.49 1.09 -33.82
N ARG A 40 -4.73 1.61 -33.83
CA ARG A 40 -5.46 1.91 -35.08
C ARG A 40 -4.84 3.04 -35.90
N ILE A 41 -4.30 4.08 -35.24
CA ILE A 41 -3.57 5.15 -35.95
C ILE A 41 -2.34 4.58 -36.65
N LEU A 42 -1.59 3.72 -35.95
CA LEU A 42 -0.31 3.21 -36.44
C LEU A 42 -0.44 2.34 -37.68
N THR A 43 -1.55 1.60 -37.81
CA THR A 43 -1.72 0.61 -38.87
C THR A 43 -2.52 1.12 -40.06
N GLU A 44 -3.58 1.90 -39.85
CA GLU A 44 -4.49 2.31 -40.95
C GLU A 44 -4.12 3.69 -41.49
N ASN A 45 -4.08 4.71 -40.63
CA ASN A 45 -3.92 6.09 -41.09
C ASN A 45 -2.46 6.42 -41.45
N VAL A 46 -1.48 5.85 -40.73
CA VAL A 46 -0.05 6.03 -41.05
C VAL A 46 0.31 5.32 -42.36
N ALA A 47 -0.30 4.17 -42.65
CA ALA A 47 -0.05 3.44 -43.89
C ALA A 47 -0.53 4.22 -45.13
N SER A 48 -1.75 4.79 -45.09
CA SER A 48 -2.29 5.63 -46.17
C SER A 48 -1.46 6.90 -46.38
N LEU A 49 -1.07 7.58 -45.30
CA LEU A 49 -0.19 8.76 -45.37
C LEU A 49 1.17 8.42 -45.99
N LYS A 50 1.78 7.31 -45.56
CA LYS A 50 3.06 6.84 -46.12
C LYS A 50 2.93 6.53 -47.61
N ALA A 51 1.86 5.87 -48.04
CA ALA A 51 1.62 5.59 -49.44
C ALA A 51 1.48 6.88 -50.27
N ALA A 52 0.85 7.92 -49.72
CA ALA A 52 0.75 9.24 -50.36
C ALA A 52 2.13 9.90 -50.55
N GLU A 53 2.95 9.94 -49.50
CA GLU A 53 4.29 10.54 -49.51
C GLU A 53 5.23 9.81 -50.48
N GLU A 54 5.28 8.48 -50.41
CA GLU A 54 6.15 7.67 -51.25
C GLU A 54 5.72 7.69 -52.73
N LEU A 55 4.42 7.82 -53.02
CA LEU A 55 3.92 8.00 -54.38
C LEU A 55 4.38 9.33 -54.99
N GLU A 56 4.32 10.42 -54.23
CA GLU A 56 4.81 11.73 -54.67
C GLU A 56 6.32 11.71 -54.95
N ILE A 57 7.10 11.14 -54.02
CA ILE A 57 8.55 10.97 -54.18
C ILE A 57 8.86 10.12 -55.42
N ALA A 58 8.16 9.00 -55.59
CA ALA A 58 8.37 8.12 -56.74
C ALA A 58 8.00 8.78 -58.08
N LEU A 59 7.00 9.67 -58.09
CA LEU A 59 6.67 10.50 -59.25
C LEU A 59 7.78 11.50 -59.55
N LEU A 60 8.29 12.20 -58.54
CA LEU A 60 9.39 13.17 -58.69
C LEU A 60 10.66 12.51 -59.22
N ASP A 61 10.96 11.28 -58.78
CA ASP A 61 12.09 10.48 -59.26
C ASP A 61 12.04 10.18 -60.77
N MET A 62 10.86 10.19 -61.39
CA MET A 62 10.70 9.99 -62.84
C MET A 62 10.95 11.27 -63.64
N LYS A 63 10.94 12.44 -62.97
CA LYS A 63 11.03 13.75 -63.63
C LYS A 63 12.37 13.91 -64.32
N GLY A 64 12.34 14.42 -65.55
CA GLY A 64 13.54 14.78 -66.30
C GLY A 64 14.30 13.61 -66.95
N LEU A 65 14.05 12.35 -66.56
CA LEU A 65 14.73 11.18 -67.14
C LEU A 65 14.54 11.07 -68.67
N THR A 66 13.31 11.29 -69.15
CA THR A 66 13.03 11.34 -70.60
C THR A 66 13.73 12.54 -71.26
N GLY A 67 13.86 13.66 -70.55
CA GLY A 67 14.60 14.83 -71.02
C GLY A 67 16.10 14.55 -71.18
N TYR A 68 16.72 13.86 -70.23
CA TYR A 68 18.13 13.48 -70.32
C TYR A 68 18.41 12.56 -71.52
N TYR A 69 17.53 11.58 -71.78
CA TYR A 69 17.60 10.76 -72.99
C TYR A 69 17.53 11.60 -74.28
N LEU A 70 16.68 12.62 -74.31
CA LEU A 70 16.54 13.53 -75.46
C LEU A 70 17.78 14.43 -75.67
N LEU A 71 18.63 14.60 -74.65
CA LEU A 71 19.85 15.42 -74.72
C LEU A 71 21.06 14.63 -75.23
N ASP A 72 21.29 13.42 -74.70
CA ASP A 72 22.49 12.63 -74.98
C ASP A 72 22.25 11.33 -75.77
N GLY A 73 20.98 10.94 -75.97
CA GLY A 73 20.60 9.69 -76.64
C GLY A 73 20.94 8.41 -75.86
N ASN A 74 21.36 8.50 -74.59
CA ASN A 74 21.81 7.36 -73.81
C ASN A 74 20.61 6.53 -73.31
N PRO A 75 20.43 5.27 -73.76
CA PRO A 75 19.29 4.45 -73.37
C PRO A 75 19.25 4.11 -71.87
N ARG A 76 20.35 4.30 -71.14
CA ARG A 76 20.40 4.13 -69.67
C ARG A 76 19.32 4.95 -68.96
N TRP A 77 19.02 6.15 -69.44
CA TRP A 77 17.98 6.99 -68.85
C TRP A 77 16.58 6.37 -68.96
N LEU A 78 16.31 5.64 -70.05
CA LEU A 78 15.06 4.89 -70.22
C LEU A 78 15.03 3.66 -69.30
N THR A 79 16.17 2.98 -69.10
CA THR A 79 16.25 1.88 -68.12
C THR A 79 15.96 2.36 -66.69
N ILE A 80 16.52 3.50 -66.29
CA ILE A 80 16.26 4.10 -64.97
C ILE A 80 14.79 4.55 -64.87
N PHE A 81 14.25 5.14 -65.95
CA PHE A 81 12.83 5.51 -65.99
C PHE A 81 11.92 4.30 -65.79
N GLU A 82 12.20 3.17 -66.42
CA GLU A 82 11.42 1.94 -66.25
C GLU A 82 11.50 1.36 -64.83
N GLU A 83 12.64 1.51 -64.16
CA GLU A 83 12.79 1.17 -62.75
C GLU A 83 11.93 2.07 -61.85
N LYS A 84 12.06 3.40 -62.01
CA LYS A 84 11.30 4.38 -61.23
C LYS A 84 9.79 4.30 -61.50
N ARG A 85 9.39 4.03 -62.74
CA ARG A 85 8.01 3.77 -63.13
C ARG A 85 7.41 2.60 -62.37
N ARG A 86 8.14 1.48 -62.23
CA ARG A 86 7.65 0.33 -61.46
C ARG A 86 7.45 0.68 -59.99
N ASN A 87 8.35 1.45 -59.40
CA ASN A 87 8.21 1.93 -58.02
C ASN A 87 6.99 2.85 -57.86
N CYS A 88 6.80 3.81 -58.78
CA CYS A 88 5.65 4.71 -58.77
C CYS A 88 4.33 3.94 -58.91
N LEU A 89 4.26 2.94 -59.80
CA LEU A 89 3.07 2.09 -59.94
C LEU A 89 2.79 1.23 -58.70
N HIS A 90 3.84 0.76 -58.02
CA HIS A 90 3.68 0.03 -56.76
C HIS A 90 3.04 0.93 -55.69
N TRP A 91 3.58 2.12 -55.46
CA TRP A 91 3.02 3.05 -54.47
C TRP A 91 1.64 3.58 -54.86
N LEU A 92 1.35 3.70 -56.17
CA LEU A 92 0.00 4.00 -56.63
C LEU A 92 -0.99 2.89 -56.25
N GLN A 93 -0.58 1.62 -56.37
CA GLN A 93 -1.41 0.49 -55.95
C GLN A 93 -1.62 0.49 -54.43
N GLU A 94 -0.57 0.70 -53.64
CA GLU A 94 -0.68 0.81 -52.18
C GLU A 94 -1.61 1.97 -51.78
N ALA A 95 -1.52 3.11 -52.47
CA ALA A 95 -2.44 4.24 -52.27
C ALA A 95 -3.89 3.90 -52.63
N GLN A 96 -4.12 3.08 -53.66
CA GLN A 96 -5.47 2.61 -54.04
C GLN A 96 -6.07 1.65 -53.00
N GLU A 97 -5.24 0.75 -52.46
CA GLU A 97 -5.65 -0.22 -51.45
C GLU A 97 -5.84 0.45 -50.07
N GLY A 98 -5.01 1.45 -49.75
CA GLY A 98 -5.06 2.23 -48.53
C GLY A 98 -6.16 3.28 -48.49
N ALA A 99 -6.61 3.80 -49.64
CA ALA A 99 -7.66 4.82 -49.70
C ALA A 99 -9.00 4.31 -49.15
N PHE A 100 -9.48 4.94 -48.06
CA PHE A 100 -10.70 4.50 -47.36
C PHE A 100 -11.88 5.45 -47.57
N THR A 101 -11.64 6.76 -47.68
CA THR A 101 -12.70 7.75 -47.94
C THR A 101 -13.06 7.82 -49.43
N VAL A 102 -14.27 8.32 -49.71
CA VAL A 102 -14.73 8.57 -51.10
C VAL A 102 -13.82 9.56 -51.82
N GLN A 103 -13.35 10.59 -51.11
CA GLN A 103 -12.49 11.63 -51.67
C GLN A 103 -11.09 11.10 -52.00
N GLU A 104 -10.46 10.34 -51.11
CA GLU A 104 -9.17 9.69 -51.39
C GLU A 104 -9.27 8.76 -52.60
N LYS A 105 -10.29 7.89 -52.64
CA LYS A 105 -10.50 6.95 -53.76
C LYS A 105 -10.65 7.69 -55.09
N GLN A 106 -11.34 8.82 -55.09
CA GLN A 106 -11.51 9.63 -56.29
C GLN A 106 -10.18 10.24 -56.74
N ILE A 107 -9.43 10.88 -55.84
CA ILE A 107 -8.14 11.51 -56.18
C ILE A 107 -7.13 10.47 -56.67
N VAL A 108 -7.02 9.32 -56.00
CA VAL A 108 -6.09 8.26 -56.43
C VAL A 108 -6.48 7.69 -57.80
N ALA A 109 -7.78 7.60 -58.10
CA ALA A 109 -8.24 7.21 -59.44
C ALA A 109 -7.88 8.27 -60.50
N GLU A 110 -8.00 9.56 -60.18
CA GLU A 110 -7.57 10.67 -61.04
C GLU A 110 -6.05 10.63 -61.28
N ILE A 111 -5.24 10.42 -60.24
CA ILE A 111 -3.78 10.22 -60.32
C ILE A 111 -3.46 9.05 -61.26
N ALA A 112 -4.14 7.91 -61.11
CA ALA A 112 -3.92 6.74 -61.95
C ALA A 112 -4.20 7.02 -63.43
N ALA A 113 -5.30 7.70 -63.74
CA ALA A 113 -5.67 8.06 -65.11
C ALA A 113 -4.68 9.05 -65.73
N LEU A 114 -4.24 10.06 -64.96
CA LEU A 114 -3.23 11.01 -65.39
C LEU A 114 -1.86 10.35 -65.58
N LEU A 115 -1.46 9.43 -64.70
CA LEU A 115 -0.20 8.69 -64.83
C LEU A 115 -0.19 7.82 -66.09
N GLN A 116 -1.30 7.14 -66.42
CA GLN A 116 -1.42 6.41 -67.69
C GLN A 116 -1.24 7.33 -68.91
N THR A 117 -1.81 8.54 -68.84
CA THR A 117 -1.68 9.56 -69.90
C THR A 117 -0.23 10.04 -70.03
N TYR A 118 0.43 10.31 -68.90
CA TYR A 118 1.84 10.70 -68.86
C TYR A 118 2.75 9.61 -69.48
N LEU A 119 2.54 8.34 -69.13
CA LEU A 119 3.30 7.22 -69.69
C LEU A 119 3.07 7.05 -71.19
N LYS A 120 1.85 7.29 -71.68
CA LYS A 120 1.55 7.29 -73.11
C LYS A 120 2.32 8.39 -73.85
N TYR A 121 2.35 9.61 -73.31
CA TYR A 121 3.12 10.70 -73.90
C TYR A 121 4.63 10.45 -73.84
N GLN A 122 5.13 9.82 -72.78
CA GLN A 122 6.53 9.41 -72.69
C GLN A 122 6.91 8.44 -73.81
N LEU A 123 6.11 7.40 -74.04
CA LEU A 123 6.35 6.44 -75.12
C LEU A 123 6.33 7.12 -76.49
N GLN A 124 5.36 8.01 -76.73
CA GLN A 124 5.26 8.79 -77.98
C GLN A 124 6.45 9.74 -78.17
N THR A 125 6.96 10.33 -77.09
CA THR A 125 8.12 11.21 -77.11
C THR A 125 9.38 10.45 -77.52
N VAL A 126 9.62 9.28 -76.92
CA VAL A 126 10.75 8.41 -77.27
C VAL A 126 10.62 7.93 -78.72
N ALA A 127 9.45 7.47 -79.14
CA ALA A 127 9.24 7.01 -80.50
C ALA A 127 9.40 8.13 -81.56
N ALA A 128 9.01 9.36 -81.25
CA ALA A 128 9.24 10.52 -82.12
C ALA A 128 10.73 10.87 -82.21
N TYR A 129 11.45 10.80 -81.09
CA TYR A 129 12.88 11.00 -81.02
C TYR A 129 13.66 9.96 -81.86
N ASP A 130 13.29 8.68 -81.73
CA ASP A 130 13.88 7.56 -82.49
C ASP A 130 13.63 7.66 -84.00
N ARG A 131 12.52 8.29 -84.40
CA ARG A 131 12.18 8.59 -85.81
C ARG A 131 12.80 9.89 -86.32
N GLU A 132 13.67 10.52 -85.54
CA GLU A 132 14.29 11.82 -85.80
C GLU A 132 13.30 13.01 -85.89
N ASP A 133 12.04 12.84 -85.48
CA ASP A 133 11.05 13.93 -85.38
C ASP A 133 11.25 14.70 -84.07
N ARG A 134 12.32 15.51 -84.05
CA ARG A 134 12.70 16.32 -82.88
C ARG A 134 11.64 17.34 -82.49
N GLN A 135 10.94 17.93 -83.46
CA GLN A 135 9.93 18.93 -83.19
C GLN A 135 8.74 18.33 -82.43
N LEU A 136 8.28 17.15 -82.83
CA LEU A 136 7.23 16.43 -82.11
C LEU A 136 7.72 15.98 -80.73
N ALA A 137 8.92 15.42 -80.63
CA ALA A 137 9.48 14.96 -79.34
C ALA A 137 9.58 16.10 -78.31
N TYR A 138 10.10 17.27 -78.70
CA TYR A 138 10.20 18.41 -77.78
C TYR A 138 8.83 18.99 -77.42
N ARG A 139 7.86 19.01 -78.34
CA ARG A 139 6.49 19.46 -78.05
C ARG A 139 5.83 18.53 -77.03
N LEU A 140 5.90 17.22 -77.24
CA LEU A 140 5.36 16.23 -76.33
C LEU A 140 6.02 16.32 -74.94
N LEU A 141 7.34 16.48 -74.86
CA LEU A 141 8.04 16.63 -73.59
C LEU A 141 7.67 17.92 -72.84
N SER A 142 7.75 19.07 -73.53
CA SER A 142 7.66 20.40 -72.89
C SER A 142 6.25 20.89 -72.66
N GLN A 143 5.26 20.40 -73.41
CA GLN A 143 3.86 20.79 -73.27
C GLN A 143 3.03 19.66 -72.65
N GLU A 144 2.91 18.52 -73.35
CA GLU A 144 1.99 17.44 -72.94
C GLU A 144 2.47 16.71 -71.68
N MET A 145 3.71 16.21 -71.65
CA MET A 145 4.27 15.51 -70.51
C MET A 145 4.43 16.44 -69.30
N LEU A 146 4.95 17.65 -69.50
CA LEU A 146 5.14 18.62 -68.41
C LEU A 146 3.80 19.04 -67.79
N SER A 147 2.78 19.36 -68.60
CA SER A 147 1.46 19.72 -68.08
C SER A 147 0.80 18.56 -67.35
N THR A 148 0.87 17.34 -67.91
CA THR A 148 0.34 16.14 -67.25
C THR A 148 1.07 15.86 -65.95
N PHE A 149 2.41 16.02 -65.91
CA PHE A 149 3.20 15.86 -64.70
C PHE A 149 2.76 16.83 -63.59
N LEU A 150 2.58 18.12 -63.93
CA LEU A 150 2.13 19.13 -62.95
C LEU A 150 0.74 18.79 -62.40
N LEU A 151 -0.18 18.31 -63.25
CA LEU A 151 -1.50 17.87 -62.80
C LEU A 151 -1.44 16.66 -61.87
N ILE A 152 -0.56 15.68 -62.15
CA ILE A 152 -0.36 14.53 -61.24
C ILE A 152 0.22 15.03 -59.93
N TYR A 153 1.23 15.90 -59.98
CA TYR A 153 1.89 16.46 -58.81
C TYR A 153 0.90 17.22 -57.90
N ASP A 154 0.08 18.11 -58.47
CA ASP A 154 -0.96 18.84 -57.73
C ASP A 154 -1.98 17.88 -57.08
N LYS A 155 -2.28 16.74 -57.74
CA LYS A 155 -3.17 15.72 -57.19
C LYS A 155 -2.51 14.90 -56.09
N CYS A 156 -1.21 14.62 -56.18
CA CYS A 156 -0.46 13.99 -55.09
C CYS A 156 -0.41 14.89 -53.86
N GLU A 157 -0.16 16.19 -54.03
CA GLU A 157 -0.23 17.19 -52.96
C GLU A 157 -1.62 17.26 -52.33
N GLU A 158 -2.70 17.25 -53.13
CA GLU A 158 -4.08 17.19 -52.64
C GLU A 158 -4.33 15.91 -51.81
N PHE A 159 -3.85 14.77 -52.30
CA PHE A 159 -3.97 13.48 -51.61
C PHE A 159 -3.20 13.45 -50.29
N LEU A 160 -1.97 13.99 -50.27
CA LEU A 160 -1.13 14.11 -49.07
C LEU A 160 -1.81 15.01 -48.03
N ALA A 161 -2.29 16.19 -48.43
CA ALA A 161 -2.96 17.13 -47.54
C ALA A 161 -4.23 16.54 -46.89
N ILE A 162 -5.00 15.74 -47.64
CA ILE A 162 -6.16 15.03 -47.09
C ILE A 162 -5.71 13.99 -46.06
N ASN A 163 -4.72 13.17 -46.38
CA ASN A 163 -4.19 12.17 -45.46
C ASN A 163 -3.64 12.80 -44.17
N GLU A 164 -2.89 13.90 -44.27
CA GLU A 164 -2.41 14.66 -43.12
C GLU A 164 -3.58 15.18 -42.25
N SER A 165 -4.61 15.74 -42.88
CA SER A 165 -5.79 16.25 -42.17
C SER A 165 -6.57 15.14 -41.46
N LEU A 166 -6.70 13.96 -42.09
CA LEU A 166 -7.32 12.77 -41.52
C LEU A 166 -6.51 12.23 -40.35
N MET A 167 -5.18 12.18 -40.48
CA MET A 167 -4.24 11.81 -39.42
C MET A 167 -4.33 12.74 -38.21
N LEU A 168 -4.30 14.06 -38.43
CA LEU A 168 -4.43 15.07 -37.37
C LEU A 168 -5.79 14.98 -36.69
N GLY A 169 -6.87 14.78 -37.46
CA GLY A 169 -8.22 14.61 -36.93
C GLY A 169 -8.35 13.35 -36.08
N ALA A 170 -7.80 12.22 -36.53
CA ALA A 170 -7.79 10.95 -35.80
C ALA A 170 -6.98 11.06 -34.50
N SER A 171 -5.80 11.70 -34.56
CA SER A 171 -4.95 11.93 -33.38
C SER A 171 -5.67 12.78 -32.33
N ARG A 172 -6.31 13.90 -32.73
CA ARG A 172 -7.08 14.76 -31.81
C ARG A 172 -8.25 14.04 -31.15
N ARG A 173 -9.03 13.24 -31.90
CA ARG A 173 -10.14 12.45 -31.33
C ARG A 173 -9.65 11.49 -30.25
N ILE A 174 -8.53 10.83 -30.49
CA ILE A 174 -7.93 9.89 -29.52
C ILE A 174 -7.39 10.63 -28.30
N GLU A 175 -6.77 11.80 -28.48
CA GLU A 175 -6.36 12.64 -27.35
C GLU A 175 -7.55 13.05 -26.48
N ASP A 176 -8.69 13.43 -27.09
CA ASP A 176 -9.89 13.82 -26.35
C ASP A 176 -10.57 12.64 -25.64
N GLU A 177 -10.63 11.46 -26.28
CA GLU A 177 -11.07 10.22 -25.64
C GLU A 177 -10.16 9.86 -24.45
N ASN A 178 -8.84 9.93 -24.63
CA ASN A 178 -7.86 9.68 -23.59
C ASN A 178 -7.96 10.71 -22.45
N ARG A 179 -8.22 11.99 -22.74
CA ARG A 179 -8.43 13.03 -21.71
C ARG A 179 -9.65 12.73 -20.85
N THR A 180 -10.74 12.28 -21.46
CA THR A 180 -11.97 11.91 -20.74
C THR A 180 -11.72 10.69 -19.85
N ALA A 181 -11.09 9.66 -20.41
CA ALA A 181 -10.76 8.43 -19.67
C ALA A 181 -9.78 8.70 -18.52
N ARG A 182 -8.77 9.57 -18.73
CA ARG A 182 -7.82 10.00 -17.70
C ARG A 182 -8.50 10.79 -16.57
N ARG A 183 -9.46 11.67 -16.90
CA ARG A 183 -10.27 12.38 -15.88
C ARG A 183 -11.07 11.40 -15.01
N ILE A 184 -11.69 10.38 -15.61
CA ILE A 184 -12.38 9.33 -14.87
C ILE A 184 -11.39 8.58 -13.96
N MET A 185 -10.21 8.24 -14.45
CA MET A 185 -9.18 7.53 -13.66
C MET A 185 -8.70 8.36 -12.46
N TYR A 186 -8.43 9.66 -12.64
CA TYR A 186 -8.09 10.55 -11.54
C TYR A 186 -9.26 10.72 -10.55
N GLY A 187 -10.50 10.78 -11.03
CA GLY A 187 -11.69 10.83 -10.19
C GLY A 187 -11.85 9.58 -9.33
N VAL A 188 -11.79 8.39 -9.94
CA VAL A 188 -11.89 7.09 -9.24
C VAL A 188 -10.73 6.90 -8.27
N GLY A 189 -9.50 7.22 -8.68
CA GLY A 189 -8.32 7.16 -7.81
C GLY A 189 -8.42 8.10 -6.61
N GLY A 190 -8.88 9.35 -6.83
CA GLY A 190 -9.07 10.33 -5.77
C GLY A 190 -10.17 9.92 -4.77
N ILE A 191 -11.32 9.46 -5.27
CA ILE A 191 -12.41 8.94 -4.44
C ILE A 191 -11.95 7.71 -3.64
N GLY A 192 -11.19 6.82 -4.28
CA GLY A 192 -10.62 5.64 -3.63
C GLY A 192 -9.67 6.00 -2.48
N LEU A 193 -8.80 6.98 -2.68
CA LEU A 193 -7.88 7.45 -1.64
C LEU A 193 -8.63 8.08 -0.45
N LEU A 194 -9.63 8.93 -0.72
CA LEU A 194 -10.47 9.53 0.32
C LEU A 194 -11.24 8.47 1.12
N LEU A 195 -11.87 7.51 0.43
CA LEU A 195 -12.57 6.39 1.07
C LEU A 195 -11.62 5.54 1.91
N GLY A 196 -10.40 5.30 1.41
CA GLY A 196 -9.39 4.54 2.13
C GLY A 196 -8.96 5.22 3.43
N VAL A 197 -8.66 6.52 3.38
CA VAL A 197 -8.34 7.31 4.58
C VAL A 197 -9.52 7.31 5.56
N PHE A 198 -10.74 7.51 5.06
CA PHE A 198 -11.95 7.50 5.88
C PHE A 198 -12.19 6.16 6.59
N LEU A 199 -12.09 5.04 5.86
CA LEU A 199 -12.20 3.68 6.42
C LEU A 199 -11.08 3.40 7.44
N GLY A 200 -9.86 3.85 7.16
CA GLY A 200 -8.74 3.73 8.09
C GLY A 200 -9.00 4.44 9.42
N ILE A 201 -9.52 5.67 9.38
CA ILE A 201 -9.89 6.43 10.59
C ILE A 201 -11.03 5.74 11.35
N LEU A 202 -12.05 5.22 10.65
CA LEU A 202 -13.14 4.48 11.28
C LEU A 202 -12.66 3.21 12.00
N LEU A 203 -11.76 2.45 11.37
CA LEU A 203 -11.15 1.28 11.98
C LEU A 203 -10.29 1.65 13.20
N ALA A 204 -9.46 2.70 13.09
CA ALA A 204 -8.65 3.18 14.21
C ALA A 204 -9.52 3.60 15.41
N ARG A 205 -10.62 4.34 15.17
CA ARG A 205 -11.53 4.78 16.24
C ARG A 205 -12.36 3.65 16.83
N SER A 206 -12.75 2.67 16.02
CA SER A 206 -13.62 1.58 16.48
C SER A 206 -12.87 0.45 17.19
N VAL A 207 -11.55 0.32 16.98
CA VAL A 207 -10.74 -0.78 17.51
C VAL A 207 -9.55 -0.30 18.34
N THR A 208 -8.69 0.56 17.78
CA THR A 208 -7.45 0.96 18.43
C THR A 208 -7.71 1.80 19.69
N LEU A 209 -8.64 2.75 19.63
CA LEU A 209 -8.93 3.66 20.75
C LEU A 209 -9.50 2.94 21.99
N PRO A 210 -10.53 2.07 21.88
CA PRO A 210 -11.06 1.35 23.03
C PRO A 210 -10.06 0.38 23.67
N ILE A 211 -9.18 -0.24 22.86
CA ILE A 211 -8.11 -1.10 23.38
C ILE A 211 -7.10 -0.27 24.18
N TYR A 212 -6.71 0.90 23.67
CA TYR A 212 -5.80 1.80 24.36
C TYR A 212 -6.37 2.27 25.72
N GLU A 213 -7.64 2.67 25.75
CA GLU A 213 -8.33 3.03 27.00
C GLU A 213 -8.38 1.86 28.00
N LEU A 214 -8.63 0.63 27.52
CA LEU A 214 -8.66 -0.55 28.36
C LEU A 214 -7.28 -0.84 28.98
N VAL A 215 -6.20 -0.73 28.19
CA VAL A 215 -4.82 -0.90 28.67
C VAL A 215 -4.47 0.16 29.71
N LEU A 216 -4.89 1.41 29.52
CA LEU A 216 -4.67 2.48 30.50
C LEU A 216 -5.42 2.21 31.81
N LYS A 217 -6.67 1.73 31.77
CA LYS A 217 -7.44 1.37 32.96
C LYS A 217 -6.77 0.24 33.76
N VAL A 218 -6.21 -0.75 33.09
CA VAL A 218 -5.47 -1.85 33.75
C VAL A 218 -4.20 -1.33 34.41
N ARG A 219 -3.43 -0.47 33.74
CA ARG A 219 -2.23 0.14 34.33
C ARG A 219 -2.56 1.06 35.51
N GLY A 220 -3.66 1.79 35.45
CA GLY A 220 -4.15 2.63 36.56
C GLY A 220 -4.54 1.80 37.77
N ALA A 221 -5.29 0.70 37.57
CA ALA A 221 -5.69 -0.20 38.65
C ALA A 221 -4.48 -0.83 39.39
N THR A 222 -3.39 -1.14 38.68
CA THR A 222 -2.16 -1.65 39.31
C THR A 222 -1.39 -0.61 40.15
N ARG A 223 -1.74 0.69 40.08
CA ARG A 223 -1.12 1.77 40.85
C ARG A 223 -1.91 2.21 42.09
N GLY A 224 -3.00 1.52 42.43
CA GLY A 224 -3.71 1.70 43.70
C GLY A 224 -4.76 2.82 43.72
N GLU A 225 -5.15 3.39 42.58
CA GLU A 225 -6.26 4.35 42.51
C GLU A 225 -7.60 3.61 42.39
N LEU A 226 -8.55 3.97 43.27
CA LEU A 226 -9.92 3.47 43.30
C LEU A 226 -10.61 3.67 41.94
N VAL A 227 -10.81 2.57 41.21
CA VAL A 227 -11.49 2.60 39.92
C VAL A 227 -12.98 2.89 40.15
N GLU A 228 -13.39 4.09 39.75
CA GLU A 228 -14.77 4.56 39.82
C GLU A 228 -15.73 3.60 39.09
N LYS A 229 -16.83 3.23 39.76
CA LYS A 229 -17.87 2.36 39.21
C LYS A 229 -18.57 3.08 38.05
N VAL A 230 -18.31 2.63 36.82
CA VAL A 230 -19.05 3.06 35.64
C VAL A 230 -19.96 1.94 35.14
N ASP A 231 -21.25 2.28 35.03
CA ASP A 231 -22.33 1.47 34.47
C ASP A 231 -22.03 1.05 33.03
N ILE A 232 -22.24 -0.23 32.73
CA ILE A 232 -22.08 -0.75 31.38
C ILE A 232 -23.46 -1.08 30.82
N VAL A 233 -23.87 -0.31 29.82
CA VAL A 233 -24.98 -0.67 28.93
C VAL A 233 -24.37 -1.21 27.63
N ASN A 234 -24.64 -2.50 27.35
CA ASN A 234 -24.57 -3.25 26.07
C ASN A 234 -23.60 -4.44 26.01
N GLU A 235 -23.97 -5.44 25.18
CA GLU A 235 -23.32 -6.75 25.00
C GLU A 235 -22.33 -6.76 23.82
N THR A 236 -21.02 -6.58 24.05
CA THR A 236 -19.97 -6.81 23.04
C THR A 236 -18.79 -7.65 23.57
N GLU A 237 -17.93 -8.16 22.67
CA GLU A 237 -16.71 -8.91 23.07
C GLU A 237 -15.73 -8.07 23.88
N LEU A 238 -15.71 -6.75 23.65
CA LEU A 238 -14.93 -5.83 24.48
C LEU A 238 -15.44 -5.82 25.93
N ASP A 239 -16.75 -6.00 26.14
CA ASP A 239 -17.34 -6.05 27.48
C ASP A 239 -17.03 -7.38 28.17
N HIS A 240 -16.97 -8.48 27.43
CA HIS A 240 -16.51 -9.76 27.98
C HIS A 240 -15.06 -9.67 28.47
N LEU A 241 -14.20 -9.02 27.68
CA LEU A 241 -12.81 -8.76 28.08
C LEU A 241 -12.73 -7.80 29.27
N ASN A 242 -13.53 -6.72 29.25
CA ASN A 242 -13.59 -5.74 30.34
C ASN A 242 -14.05 -6.38 31.66
N ARG A 243 -15.03 -7.30 31.61
CA ARG A 243 -15.46 -8.08 32.79
C ARG A 243 -14.38 -9.03 33.31
N HIS A 244 -13.68 -9.75 32.42
CA HIS A 244 -12.57 -10.62 32.84
C HIS A 244 -11.43 -9.83 33.48
N VAL A 245 -11.08 -8.70 32.88
CA VAL A 245 -10.06 -7.79 33.41
C VAL A 245 -10.47 -7.24 34.77
N ARG A 246 -11.74 -6.83 34.97
CA ARG A 246 -12.24 -6.43 36.30
C ARG A 246 -12.14 -7.56 37.31
N GLY A 247 -12.57 -8.78 36.95
CA GLY A 247 -12.47 -9.93 37.86
C GLY A 247 -11.03 -10.24 38.27
N LEU A 248 -10.05 -10.03 37.38
CA LEU A 248 -8.63 -10.13 37.74
C LEU A 248 -8.18 -9.01 38.68
N ILE A 249 -8.61 -7.76 38.44
CA ILE A 249 -8.31 -6.63 39.32
C ILE A 249 -8.87 -6.88 40.72
N ASP A 250 -10.14 -7.28 40.83
CA ASP A 250 -10.79 -7.58 42.12
C ASP A 250 -10.04 -8.69 42.86
N LYS A 251 -9.65 -9.76 42.15
CA LYS A 251 -8.89 -10.86 42.75
C LYS A 251 -7.50 -10.46 43.23
N ILE A 252 -6.84 -9.52 42.54
CA ILE A 252 -5.56 -8.93 42.98
C ILE A 252 -5.76 -8.11 44.25
N TYR A 253 -6.85 -7.34 44.34
CA TYR A 253 -7.19 -6.59 45.55
C TYR A 253 -7.43 -7.51 46.75
N ASP A 254 -8.23 -8.56 46.58
CA ASP A 254 -8.50 -9.55 47.62
C ASP A 254 -7.20 -10.24 48.08
N THR A 255 -6.37 -10.68 47.12
CA THR A 255 -5.09 -11.34 47.43
C THR A 255 -4.12 -10.41 48.17
N ASN A 256 -4.08 -9.12 47.82
CA ASN A 256 -3.25 -8.14 48.55
C ASN A 256 -3.74 -7.93 49.98
N ARG A 257 -5.06 -7.88 50.18
CA ARG A 257 -5.65 -7.71 51.52
C ARG A 257 -5.33 -8.91 52.40
N ASP A 258 -5.50 -10.13 51.87
CA ASP A 258 -5.19 -11.37 52.58
C ASP A 258 -3.69 -11.45 52.93
N LEU A 259 -2.81 -10.99 52.02
CA LEU A 259 -1.38 -10.91 52.26
C LEU A 259 -1.03 -9.91 53.39
N GLU A 260 -1.69 -8.75 53.43
CA GLU A 260 -1.47 -7.76 54.48
C GLU A 260 -1.94 -8.27 55.85
N GLU A 261 -3.07 -8.96 55.89
CA GLU A 261 -3.59 -9.58 57.10
C GLU A 261 -2.67 -10.69 57.62
N SER A 262 -2.21 -11.57 56.73
CA SER A 262 -1.26 -12.63 57.06
C SER A 262 0.08 -12.07 57.58
N ARG A 263 0.58 -10.97 56.99
CA ARG A 263 1.76 -10.26 57.51
C ARG A 263 1.55 -9.72 58.92
N ARG A 264 0.38 -9.15 59.22
CA ARG A 264 0.07 -8.66 60.58
C ARG A 264 0.03 -9.80 61.59
N MET A 265 -0.57 -10.93 61.23
CA MET A 265 -0.59 -12.13 62.09
C MET A 265 0.81 -12.68 62.34
N LEU A 266 1.67 -12.75 61.31
CA LEU A 266 3.06 -13.18 61.44
C LEU A 266 3.86 -12.26 62.37
N LEU A 267 3.77 -10.94 62.19
CA LEU A 267 4.44 -9.97 63.07
C LEU A 267 3.99 -10.11 64.53
N GLN A 268 2.71 -10.36 64.76
CA GLN A 268 2.19 -10.58 66.11
C GLN A 268 2.71 -11.91 66.70
N SER A 269 2.77 -12.97 65.89
CA SER A 269 3.32 -14.26 66.29
C SER A 269 4.82 -14.17 66.62
N GLU A 270 5.61 -13.47 65.80
CA GLU A 270 7.03 -13.23 66.05
C GLU A 270 7.24 -12.45 67.35
N LYS A 271 6.43 -11.42 67.59
CA LYS A 271 6.49 -10.63 68.83
C LYS A 271 6.19 -11.49 70.06
N LEU A 272 5.17 -12.35 70.00
CA LEU A 272 4.81 -13.25 71.10
C LEU A 272 5.90 -14.31 71.33
N ALA A 273 6.47 -14.88 70.26
CA ALA A 273 7.57 -15.84 70.37
C ALA A 273 8.82 -15.21 70.99
N ALA A 274 9.19 -14.00 70.55
CA ALA A 274 10.30 -13.25 71.13
C ALA A 274 10.08 -12.93 72.62
N LEU A 275 8.86 -12.52 72.99
CA LEU A 275 8.48 -12.31 74.39
C LEU A 275 8.58 -13.60 75.22
N GLY A 276 8.12 -14.73 74.68
CA GLY A 276 8.24 -16.04 75.33
C GLY A 276 9.69 -16.47 75.53
N GLN A 277 10.55 -16.25 74.54
CA GLN A 277 11.98 -16.57 74.62
C GLN A 277 12.69 -15.72 75.68
N VAL A 278 12.37 -14.42 75.75
CA VAL A 278 12.91 -13.51 76.77
C VAL A 278 12.40 -13.88 78.17
N ALA A 279 11.11 -14.20 78.31
CA ALA A 279 10.53 -14.63 79.58
C ALA A 279 11.17 -15.92 80.11
N ALA A 280 11.38 -16.92 79.24
CA ALA A 280 12.06 -18.16 79.59
C ALA A 280 13.52 -17.94 80.02
N GLY A 281 14.25 -17.05 79.33
CA GLY A 281 15.60 -16.64 79.71
C GLY A 281 15.65 -15.99 81.09
N LEU A 282 14.77 -15.00 81.33
CA LEU A 282 14.66 -14.31 82.62
C LEU A 282 14.32 -15.26 83.77
N ALA A 283 13.38 -16.19 83.54
CA ALA A 283 13.02 -17.18 84.54
C ALA A 283 14.20 -18.08 84.94
N HIS A 284 15.02 -18.50 83.97
CA HIS A 284 16.22 -19.28 84.23
C HIS A 284 17.27 -18.47 85.00
N GLU A 285 17.49 -17.20 84.62
CA GLU A 285 18.43 -16.32 85.31
C GLU A 285 18.00 -15.96 86.73
N ILE A 286 16.70 -15.89 87.04
CA ILE A 286 16.20 -15.64 88.40
C ILE A 286 16.22 -16.93 89.25
N HIS A 287 16.01 -18.10 88.65
CA HIS A 287 16.12 -19.38 89.36
C HIS A 287 17.52 -19.59 89.94
N ASN A 288 18.56 -19.18 89.22
CA ASN A 288 19.96 -19.34 89.63
C ASN A 288 20.32 -18.66 90.98
N PRO A 289 20.07 -17.36 91.20
CA PRO A 289 20.32 -16.71 92.48
C PRO A 289 19.39 -17.25 93.58
N LEU A 290 18.14 -17.62 93.29
CA LEU A 290 17.26 -18.23 94.29
C LEU A 290 17.82 -19.56 94.80
N ALA A 291 18.34 -20.41 93.90
CA ALA A 291 19.00 -21.65 94.27
C ALA A 291 20.26 -21.41 95.10
N ALA A 292 21.07 -20.40 94.75
CA ALA A 292 22.26 -20.01 95.52
C ALA A 292 21.89 -19.50 96.92
N ILE A 293 20.90 -18.61 97.03
CA ILE A 293 20.41 -18.08 98.32
C ILE A 293 19.89 -19.23 99.20
N LYS A 294 19.15 -20.17 98.62
CA LYS A 294 18.63 -21.37 99.32
C LYS A 294 19.75 -22.27 99.84
N MET A 295 20.80 -22.49 99.04
CA MET A 295 21.98 -23.24 99.48
C MET A 295 22.72 -22.53 100.62
N LEU A 296 22.93 -21.21 100.50
CA LEU A 296 23.57 -20.42 101.56
C LEU A 296 22.74 -20.45 102.85
N LEU A 297 21.41 -20.27 102.76
CA LEU A 297 20.49 -20.40 103.89
C LEU A 297 20.60 -21.78 104.56
N PHE A 298 20.64 -22.85 103.76
CA PHE A 298 20.79 -24.21 104.28
C PHE A 298 22.14 -24.40 104.98
N SER A 299 23.22 -23.86 104.43
CA SER A 299 24.56 -23.91 105.04
C SER A 299 24.62 -23.16 106.38
N VAL A 300 24.13 -21.91 106.43
CA VAL A 300 24.12 -21.11 107.66
C VAL A 300 23.25 -21.76 108.74
N ARG A 301 22.12 -22.38 108.35
CA ARG A 301 21.27 -23.11 109.30
C ARG A 301 22.00 -24.28 109.97
N GLN A 302 22.93 -24.94 109.29
CA GLN A 302 23.69 -26.05 109.88
C GLN A 302 24.78 -25.60 110.87
N GLU A 303 25.30 -24.38 110.71
CA GLU A 303 26.41 -23.86 111.53
C GLU A 303 25.96 -23.11 112.79
N VAL A 304 24.70 -22.64 112.85
CA VAL A 304 24.18 -21.81 113.94
C VAL A 304 23.45 -22.66 115.00
N GLN A 305 23.69 -22.40 116.29
CA GLN A 305 22.93 -23.03 117.39
C GLN A 305 21.46 -22.61 117.36
N ALA A 306 20.56 -23.59 117.21
CA ALA A 306 19.14 -23.36 117.01
C ALA A 306 18.49 -22.74 118.26
N THR A 307 18.14 -21.44 118.16
CA THR A 307 17.14 -20.80 119.04
C THR A 307 15.77 -20.81 118.35
N PRO A 308 14.65 -20.86 119.10
CA PRO A 308 13.31 -20.92 118.52
C PRO A 308 12.99 -19.77 117.55
N GLN A 309 13.59 -18.60 117.75
CA GLN A 309 13.40 -17.43 116.88
C GLN A 309 14.14 -17.58 115.54
N ILE A 310 15.39 -18.06 115.56
CA ILE A 310 16.22 -18.24 114.35
C ILE A 310 15.61 -19.31 113.43
N GLU A 311 15.10 -20.41 114.00
CA GLU A 311 14.42 -21.45 113.22
C GLU A 311 13.16 -20.92 112.51
N LYS A 312 12.39 -20.06 113.20
CA LYS A 312 11.21 -19.41 112.61
C LYS A 312 11.59 -18.49 111.45
N ASP A 313 12.69 -17.74 111.57
CA ASP A 313 13.17 -16.84 110.52
C ASP A 313 13.68 -17.62 109.29
N PHE A 314 14.39 -18.75 109.48
CA PHE A 314 14.79 -19.65 108.38
C PHE A 314 13.58 -20.27 107.66
N GLU A 315 12.55 -20.65 108.39
CA GLU A 315 11.32 -21.20 107.81
C GLU A 315 10.63 -20.16 106.92
N VAL A 316 10.56 -18.90 107.37
CA VAL A 316 10.00 -17.80 106.58
C VAL A 316 10.83 -17.55 105.32
N MET A 317 12.15 -17.44 105.42
CA MET A 317 13.01 -17.18 104.25
C MET A 317 12.94 -18.32 103.23
N THR A 318 12.94 -19.57 103.68
CA THR A 318 12.81 -20.75 102.80
C THR A 318 11.45 -20.79 102.11
N ARG A 319 10.39 -20.44 102.84
CA ARG A 319 9.02 -20.35 102.32
C ARG A 319 8.88 -19.27 101.25
N GLU A 320 9.49 -18.10 101.45
CA GLU A 320 9.45 -17.02 100.46
C GLU A 320 10.25 -17.35 99.20
N ILE A 321 11.42 -18.02 99.30
CA ILE A 321 12.14 -18.52 98.12
C ILE A 321 11.30 -19.52 97.33
N ALA A 322 10.68 -20.49 98.02
CA ALA A 322 9.77 -21.46 97.39
C ALA A 322 8.50 -20.81 96.81
N ARG A 323 8.12 -19.63 97.30
CA ARG A 323 7.04 -18.83 96.73
C ARG A 323 7.49 -18.11 95.45
N MET A 324 8.70 -17.55 95.44
CA MET A 324 9.29 -16.91 94.25
C MET A 324 9.51 -17.92 93.12
N GLU A 325 10.01 -19.13 93.42
CA GLU A 325 10.16 -20.22 92.43
C GLU A 325 8.81 -20.59 91.78
N ARG A 326 7.74 -20.73 92.59
CA ARG A 326 6.38 -21.01 92.08
C ARG A 326 5.81 -19.86 91.26
N PHE A 327 6.07 -18.61 91.65
CA PHE A 327 5.62 -17.44 90.90
C PHE A 327 6.25 -17.41 89.50
N ILE A 328 7.54 -17.70 89.39
CA ILE A 328 8.26 -17.75 88.11
C ILE A 328 7.76 -18.91 87.24
N GLN A 329 7.52 -20.09 87.82
CA GLN A 329 6.95 -21.23 87.09
C GLN A 329 5.56 -20.93 86.52
N ASN A 330 4.71 -20.23 87.27
CA ASN A 330 3.39 -19.83 86.82
C ASN A 330 3.42 -18.67 85.80
N PHE A 331 4.48 -17.85 85.80
CA PHE A 331 4.64 -16.75 84.84
C PHE A 331 5.04 -17.23 83.43
N LEU A 332 5.54 -18.46 83.30
CA LEU A 332 5.96 -19.07 82.03
C LEU A 332 4.90 -19.94 81.34
N GLN A 333 3.77 -20.21 82.00
CA GLN A 333 2.64 -20.98 81.46
C GLN A 333 1.61 -20.06 80.80
#